data_AF-A0AAE7DZV1-F1
#
_entry.id   AF-A0AAE7DZV1-F1
#
_cell.length_a   1.000
_cell.length_b   1.000
_cell.length_c   1.000
_cell.angle_alpha   90.00
_cell.angle_beta   90.00
_cell.angle_gamma   90.00
#
_symmetry.space_group_name_H-M   'P 1'
#
loop_
_entity.id
_entity.type
_entity.pdbx_description
1 polymer ?
#
loop_
_entity_poly.entity_id
_entity_poly.type
_entity_poly.pdbx_seq_one_letter_code
_entity_poly.pdbx_strand_id
1 'polypeptide(L)'
;MPYLVSSIIAVVTALIILMTRYEADDSAITQEIERAKSMFITIDEFANTYIQSGGDMTKINFEQLFDDGILLGNMTKDIPTSTANVKVTAGAIADKSFTATLEFSNSKIKWQIVPIVEYKINDYKNVEIDLGKSVGAGYQLFIDFSKEGALMGRNPFSENFLGREFCEKIFFGSFINNATSISSSTGTLNQIVTTSGTSSDGKIACVVFK
;
A
#
# COMPACT_ATOMS: atom_id res chain seq x y z
N MET A 1 4.98 25.68 -1.36
CA MET A 1 5.54 24.64 -0.47
C MET A 1 5.24 24.78 1.05
N PRO A 2 4.45 25.74 1.58
CA PRO A 2 4.02 25.67 2.99
C PRO A 2 2.73 24.86 3.22
N TYR A 3 1.93 24.63 2.16
CA TYR A 3 0.66 23.90 2.26
C TYR A 3 0.83 22.39 2.48
N LEU A 4 1.84 21.76 1.87
CA LEU A 4 2.12 20.32 2.03
C LEU A 4 2.51 19.95 3.47
N VAL A 5 3.36 20.76 4.10
CA VAL A 5 3.78 20.55 5.49
C VAL A 5 2.62 20.79 6.46
N SER A 6 1.80 21.80 6.19
CA SER A 6 0.62 22.11 7.01
C SER A 6 -0.47 21.02 6.90
N SER A 7 -0.70 20.46 5.70
CA SER A 7 -1.64 19.35 5.51
C SER A 7 -1.16 18.07 6.20
N ILE A 8 0.14 17.76 6.15
CA ILE A 8 0.69 16.60 6.87
C ILE A 8 0.47 16.77 8.38
N ILE A 9 0.81 17.92 8.96
CA ILE A 9 0.66 18.16 10.40
C ILE A 9 -0.81 18.11 10.83
N ALA A 10 -1.75 18.64 10.04
CA ALA A 10 -3.18 18.58 10.33
C ALA A 10 -3.74 17.14 10.27
N VAL A 11 -3.21 16.30 9.37
CA VAL A 11 -3.54 14.87 9.31
C VAL A 11 -2.97 14.16 10.55
N VAL A 12 -1.73 14.49 10.94
CA VAL A 12 -1.10 13.95 12.15
C VAL A 12 -1.93 14.27 13.39
N THR A 13 -2.37 15.52 13.57
CA THR A 13 -3.14 15.91 14.75
C THR A 13 -4.55 15.32 14.77
N ALA A 14 -5.23 15.22 13.63
CA ALA A 14 -6.54 14.58 13.54
C ALA A 14 -6.48 13.07 13.86
N LEU A 15 -5.42 12.38 13.40
CA LEU A 15 -5.16 10.98 13.73
C LEU A 15 -4.87 10.80 15.22
N ILE A 16 -4.01 11.62 15.81
CA ILE A 16 -3.71 11.57 17.25
C ILE A 16 -4.99 11.79 18.06
N ILE A 17 -5.84 12.75 17.70
CA ILE A 17 -7.09 13.04 18.43
C ILE A 17 -8.12 11.90 18.28
N LEU A 18 -8.20 11.25 17.10
CA LEU A 18 -9.10 10.11 16.89
C LEU A 18 -8.63 8.84 17.61
N MET A 19 -7.31 8.61 17.66
CA MET A 19 -6.71 7.44 18.32
C MET A 19 -6.65 7.59 19.86
N THR A 20 -6.43 8.80 20.37
CA THR A 20 -6.42 9.10 21.82
C THR A 20 -7.81 9.07 22.46
N ARG A 21 -8.90 9.22 21.68
CA ARG A 21 -10.27 9.01 22.20
C ARG A 21 -10.58 7.56 22.61
N TYR A 22 -9.72 6.61 22.25
CA TYR A 22 -9.86 5.19 22.59
C TYR A 22 -8.78 4.69 23.56
N GLU A 23 -7.94 5.57 24.09
CA GLU A 23 -6.84 5.24 25.02
C GLU A 23 -7.30 5.24 26.48
N ALA A 24 -7.31 4.06 27.09
CA ALA A 24 -6.85 3.95 28.46
C ALA A 24 -5.86 2.80 28.69
N ASP A 25 -5.55 1.94 27.70
CA ASP A 25 -4.79 0.71 28.01
C ASP A 25 -3.92 0.09 26.90
N ASP A 26 -3.43 0.82 25.89
CA ASP A 26 -2.76 0.15 24.75
C ASP A 26 -1.59 0.93 24.12
N SER A 27 -0.52 1.17 24.90
CA SER A 27 0.73 1.77 24.42
C SER A 27 1.42 0.98 23.30
N ALA A 28 1.17 -0.34 23.24
CA ALA A 28 1.63 -1.21 22.15
C ALA A 28 0.93 -0.90 20.81
N ILE A 29 -0.34 -0.48 20.84
CA ILE A 29 -1.08 -0.11 19.64
C ILE A 29 -0.59 1.23 19.09
N THR A 30 -0.40 2.23 19.95
CA THR A 30 0.11 3.55 19.53
C THR A 30 1.48 3.41 18.85
N GLN A 31 2.33 2.53 19.38
CA GLN A 31 3.63 2.22 18.79
C GLN A 31 3.53 1.55 17.40
N GLU A 32 2.66 0.56 17.23
CA GLU A 32 2.47 -0.10 15.93
C GLU A 32 1.82 0.82 14.89
N ILE A 33 0.98 1.77 15.31
CA ILE A 33 0.40 2.78 14.41
C ILE A 33 1.44 3.79 13.94
N GLU A 34 2.27 4.32 14.85
CA GLU A 34 3.38 5.21 14.47
C GLU A 34 4.36 4.52 13.52
N ARG A 35 4.58 3.23 13.77
CA ARG A 35 5.43 2.41 12.94
C ARG A 35 4.84 2.17 11.55
N ALA A 36 3.56 1.80 11.46
CA ALA A 36 2.86 1.68 10.20
C ALA A 36 2.90 3.00 9.42
N LYS A 37 2.67 4.13 10.09
CA LYS A 37 2.78 5.48 9.51
C LYS A 37 4.17 5.75 8.93
N SER A 38 5.23 5.41 9.64
CA SER A 38 6.60 5.53 9.10
C SER A 38 6.76 4.69 7.83
N MET A 39 6.22 3.47 7.80
CA MET A 39 6.28 2.62 6.60
C MET A 39 5.53 3.22 5.42
N PHE A 40 4.34 3.81 5.66
CA PHE A 40 3.56 4.50 4.64
C PHE A 40 4.35 5.65 3.98
N ILE A 41 4.99 6.50 4.80
CA ILE A 41 5.82 7.62 4.32
C ILE A 41 7.01 7.09 3.51
N THR A 42 7.72 6.09 4.04
CA THR A 42 8.87 5.49 3.35
C THR A 42 8.49 4.89 2.00
N ILE A 43 7.32 4.27 1.89
CA ILE A 43 6.82 3.73 0.61
C ILE A 43 6.50 4.84 -0.39
N ASP A 44 5.88 5.93 0.07
CA ASP A 44 5.64 7.10 -0.78
C ASP A 44 6.95 7.71 -1.29
N GLU A 45 7.96 7.80 -0.41
CA GLU A 45 9.31 8.26 -0.76
C GLU A 45 9.97 7.37 -1.81
N PHE A 46 9.89 6.04 -1.70
CA PHE A 46 10.42 5.14 -2.74
C PHE A 46 9.78 5.38 -4.11
N ALA A 47 8.45 5.52 -4.15
CA ALA A 47 7.74 5.80 -5.39
C ALA A 47 8.12 7.18 -5.96
N ASN A 48 8.25 8.20 -5.10
CA ASN A 48 8.67 9.54 -5.51
C ASN A 48 10.12 9.56 -6.04
N THR A 49 11.04 8.83 -5.40
CA THR A 49 12.43 8.69 -5.88
C THR A 49 12.48 7.96 -7.23
N TYR A 50 11.66 6.92 -7.42
CA TYR A 50 11.55 6.23 -8.71
C TYR A 50 11.08 7.19 -9.81
N ILE A 51 10.08 8.03 -9.55
CA ILE A 51 9.65 9.08 -10.50
C ILE A 51 10.78 10.07 -10.78
N GLN A 52 11.43 10.59 -9.73
CA GLN A 52 12.49 11.60 -9.87
C GLN A 52 13.73 11.07 -10.60
N SER A 53 13.99 9.77 -10.52
CA SER A 53 15.07 9.10 -11.27
C SER A 53 14.71 8.80 -12.74
N GLY A 54 13.49 9.16 -13.18
CA GLY A 54 13.02 8.93 -14.55
C GLY A 54 12.42 7.54 -14.79
N GLY A 55 12.02 6.84 -13.72
CA GLY A 55 11.40 5.53 -13.78
C GLY A 55 10.06 5.51 -14.54
N ASP A 56 9.79 4.40 -15.22
CA ASP A 56 8.55 4.17 -15.97
C ASP A 56 7.46 3.65 -15.03
N MET A 57 6.40 4.44 -14.84
CA MET A 57 5.26 4.09 -13.97
C MET A 57 4.50 2.85 -14.46
N THR A 58 4.63 2.47 -15.73
CA THR A 58 3.99 1.25 -16.25
C THR A 58 4.72 -0.03 -15.81
N LYS A 59 5.90 0.10 -15.20
CA LYS A 59 6.75 -1.02 -14.76
C LYS A 59 7.04 -1.03 -13.26
N ILE A 60 6.50 -0.07 -12.51
CA ILE A 60 6.78 0.07 -11.08
C ILE A 60 6.37 -1.18 -10.29
N ASN A 61 7.31 -1.72 -9.52
CA ASN A 61 7.08 -2.78 -8.54
C ASN A 61 8.27 -2.82 -7.55
N PHE A 62 8.14 -3.56 -6.45
CA PHE A 62 9.22 -3.62 -5.45
C PHE A 62 10.51 -4.31 -5.93
N GLU A 63 10.44 -5.19 -6.92
CA GLU A 63 11.64 -5.77 -7.52
C GLU A 63 12.42 -4.72 -8.33
N GLN A 64 11.72 -3.93 -9.15
CA GLN A 64 12.29 -2.83 -9.91
C GLN A 64 12.90 -1.77 -8.98
N LEU A 65 12.18 -1.39 -7.92
CA LEU A 65 12.70 -0.45 -6.91
C LEU A 65 13.96 -0.98 -6.20
N PHE A 66 14.07 -2.30 -6.00
CA PHE A 66 15.26 -2.93 -5.44
C PHE A 66 16.43 -2.87 -6.44
N ASP A 67 16.18 -3.25 -7.69
CA ASP A 67 17.20 -3.30 -8.73
C ASP A 67 17.72 -1.91 -9.11
N ASP A 68 16.88 -0.88 -9.00
CA ASP A 68 17.26 0.53 -9.17
C ASP A 68 17.98 1.12 -7.93
N GLY A 69 18.13 0.34 -6.85
CA GLY A 69 18.81 0.77 -5.63
C GLY A 69 18.06 1.84 -4.82
N ILE A 70 16.74 1.94 -4.99
CA ILE A 70 15.89 2.94 -4.32
C ILE A 70 15.46 2.48 -2.92
N LEU A 71 15.33 1.17 -2.73
CA LEU A 71 15.00 0.59 -1.44
C LEU A 71 16.13 0.78 -0.41
N LEU A 72 15.80 0.66 0.88
CA LEU A 72 16.79 0.80 1.95
C LEU A 72 17.89 -0.27 1.82
N GLY A 73 19.15 0.12 2.05
CA GLY A 73 20.31 -0.76 1.86
C GLY A 73 20.37 -1.99 2.78
N ASN A 74 19.50 -2.09 3.79
CA ASN A 74 19.35 -3.29 4.62
C ASN A 74 18.27 -4.26 4.12
N MET A 75 17.53 -3.91 3.06
CA MET A 75 16.56 -4.81 2.44
C MET A 75 17.29 -5.86 1.62
N THR A 76 16.73 -7.07 1.62
CA THR A 76 17.23 -8.21 0.83
C THR A 76 16.12 -8.69 -0.09
N LYS A 77 16.48 -9.12 -1.30
CA LYS A 77 15.57 -9.65 -2.33
C LYS A 77 15.75 -11.16 -2.47
N ASP A 78 14.67 -11.92 -2.38
CA ASP A 78 14.68 -13.38 -2.59
C ASP A 78 13.27 -13.92 -2.95
N ILE A 79 13.16 -15.22 -3.20
CA ILE A 79 11.90 -15.93 -3.45
C ILE A 79 11.02 -16.02 -2.18
N PRO A 80 9.69 -16.28 -2.29
CA PRO A 80 8.74 -16.06 -1.18
C PRO A 80 8.91 -16.99 0.01
N THR A 81 9.69 -18.07 -0.16
CA THR A 81 10.03 -19.04 0.89
C THR A 81 11.20 -18.61 1.77
N SER A 82 11.84 -17.48 1.46
CA SER A 82 13.01 -16.95 2.16
C SER A 82 12.64 -16.00 3.31
N THR A 83 13.60 -15.74 4.19
CA THR A 83 13.51 -14.75 5.29
C THR A 83 13.78 -13.32 4.82
N ALA A 84 13.93 -13.10 3.51
CA ALA A 84 14.18 -11.79 2.92
C ALA A 84 13.00 -10.82 3.08
N ASN A 85 13.31 -9.52 3.09
CA ASN A 85 12.31 -8.45 3.25
C ASN A 85 11.55 -8.15 1.94
N VAL A 86 12.21 -8.26 0.79
CA VAL A 86 11.57 -8.16 -0.53
C VAL A 86 11.40 -9.57 -1.07
N LYS A 87 10.15 -10.00 -1.24
CA LYS A 87 9.78 -11.34 -1.67
C LYS A 87 9.20 -11.28 -3.07
N VAL A 88 9.83 -11.96 -4.03
CA VAL A 88 9.38 -12.02 -5.42
C VAL A 88 8.87 -13.42 -5.72
N THR A 89 7.68 -13.58 -6.33
CA THR A 89 7.18 -14.92 -6.67
C THR A 89 8.09 -15.61 -7.67
N ALA A 90 8.57 -16.81 -7.34
CA ALA A 90 9.45 -17.59 -8.20
C ALA A 90 8.80 -17.83 -9.59
N GLY A 91 9.44 -17.28 -10.61
CA GLY A 91 9.17 -17.44 -12.04
C GLY A 91 10.36 -16.84 -12.78
N ALA A 92 10.67 -17.33 -13.99
CA ALA A 92 11.75 -16.76 -14.80
C ALA A 92 11.62 -15.23 -14.82
N ILE A 93 12.75 -14.56 -14.58
CA ILE A 93 12.96 -13.15 -14.19
C ILE A 93 12.39 -12.10 -15.20
N ALA A 94 11.55 -12.51 -16.14
CA ALA A 94 11.08 -11.66 -17.24
C ALA A 94 9.64 -11.15 -17.13
N ASP A 95 8.71 -11.78 -16.37
CA ASP A 95 7.27 -11.41 -16.50
C ASP A 95 6.41 -11.46 -15.22
N LYS A 96 6.97 -11.79 -14.06
CA LYS A 96 6.19 -11.88 -12.78
C LYS A 96 6.65 -10.92 -11.68
N SER A 97 7.47 -9.93 -12.02
CA SER A 97 7.98 -8.89 -11.11
C SER A 97 6.87 -8.10 -10.40
N PHE A 98 5.67 -8.05 -10.97
CA PHE A 98 4.50 -7.40 -10.37
C PHE A 98 3.87 -8.14 -9.17
N THR A 99 4.38 -9.33 -8.84
CA THR A 99 3.99 -10.06 -7.63
C THR A 99 4.94 -9.82 -6.46
N ALA A 100 5.93 -8.94 -6.63
CA ALA A 100 6.87 -8.59 -5.57
C ALA A 100 6.14 -7.94 -4.39
N THR A 101 6.35 -8.50 -3.19
CA THR A 101 5.84 -7.97 -1.93
C THR A 101 7.00 -7.53 -1.05
N LEU A 102 6.81 -6.45 -0.30
CA LEU A 102 7.74 -5.95 0.70
C LEU A 102 7.18 -6.20 2.10
N GLU A 103 8.01 -6.71 3.00
CA GLU A 103 7.76 -6.86 4.44
C GLU A 103 8.92 -6.20 5.21
N PHE A 104 8.62 -5.18 6.01
CA PHE A 104 9.63 -4.55 6.85
C PHE A 104 10.04 -5.45 8.01
N SER A 105 11.29 -5.36 8.46
CA SER A 105 11.80 -6.14 9.59
C SER A 105 10.94 -5.93 10.84
N ASN A 106 10.63 -7.02 11.54
CA ASN A 106 9.75 -7.06 12.72
C ASN A 106 8.30 -6.61 12.47
N SER A 107 7.83 -6.51 11.22
CA SER A 107 6.43 -6.21 10.88
C SER A 107 5.83 -7.39 10.13
N LYS A 108 4.55 -7.66 10.36
CA LYS A 108 3.80 -8.68 9.61
C LYS A 108 2.94 -8.08 8.50
N ILE A 109 3.06 -6.78 8.26
CA ILE A 109 2.33 -6.06 7.23
C ILE A 109 3.02 -6.32 5.89
N LYS A 110 2.24 -6.76 4.91
CA LYS A 110 2.73 -6.95 3.55
C LYS A 110 2.31 -5.78 2.68
N TRP A 111 3.24 -5.35 1.84
CA TRP A 111 3.05 -4.27 0.89
C TRP A 111 3.26 -4.79 -0.51
N GLN A 112 2.45 -4.35 -1.45
CA GLN A 112 2.61 -4.66 -2.87
C GLN A 112 2.34 -3.39 -3.69
N ILE A 113 3.26 -3.08 -4.60
CA ILE A 113 3.11 -1.99 -5.57
C ILE A 113 3.07 -2.60 -6.96
N VAL A 114 2.06 -2.20 -7.74
CA VAL A 114 1.92 -2.59 -9.15
C VAL A 114 1.52 -1.38 -9.99
N PRO A 115 1.83 -1.36 -11.30
CA PRO A 115 1.41 -0.28 -12.17
C PRO A 115 -0.12 -0.26 -12.33
N ILE A 116 -0.67 0.90 -12.68
CA ILE A 116 -2.08 1.00 -13.11
C ILE A 116 -2.21 0.33 -14.49
N VAL A 117 -3.18 -0.59 -14.62
CA VAL A 117 -3.53 -1.25 -15.87
C VAL A 117 -4.96 -0.89 -16.30
N GLU A 118 -5.31 -1.18 -17.55
CA GLU A 118 -6.63 -0.87 -18.10
C GLU A 118 -7.69 -1.84 -17.57
N TYR A 119 -8.50 -1.37 -16.61
CA TYR A 119 -9.70 -2.04 -16.14
C TYR A 119 -10.60 -1.07 -15.38
N LYS A 120 -11.81 -1.54 -15.04
CA LYS A 120 -12.78 -0.78 -14.26
C LYS A 120 -12.94 -1.39 -12.89
N ILE A 121 -13.03 -0.55 -11.88
CA ILE A 121 -13.25 -0.96 -10.49
C ILE A 121 -14.29 -0.07 -9.83
N ASN A 122 -15.08 -0.64 -8.93
CA ASN A 122 -15.99 0.15 -8.12
C ASN A 122 -15.26 0.66 -6.88
N ASP A 123 -15.36 1.96 -6.65
CA ASP A 123 -14.92 2.61 -5.43
C ASP A 123 -15.78 2.23 -4.22
N TYR A 124 -15.37 2.62 -3.00
CA TYR A 124 -16.15 2.45 -1.77
C TYR A 124 -17.53 3.12 -1.79
N LYS A 125 -17.74 4.08 -2.70
CA LYS A 125 -19.03 4.74 -2.96
C LYS A 125 -19.89 4.02 -4.02
N ASN A 126 -19.48 2.84 -4.48
CA ASN A 126 -20.06 2.13 -5.62
C ASN A 126 -20.07 2.96 -6.91
N VAL A 127 -19.07 3.83 -7.07
CA VAL A 127 -18.85 4.59 -8.30
C VAL A 127 -17.86 3.82 -9.15
N GLU A 128 -18.22 3.53 -10.40
CA GLU A 128 -17.32 2.91 -11.36
C GLU A 128 -16.19 3.89 -11.71
N ILE A 129 -14.96 3.51 -11.39
CA ILE A 129 -13.73 4.20 -11.77
C ILE A 129 -13.10 3.43 -12.92
N ASP A 130 -12.95 4.11 -14.05
CA ASP A 130 -12.21 3.62 -15.20
C ASP A 130 -10.73 3.97 -15.06
N LEU A 131 -9.92 2.99 -14.64
CA LEU A 131 -8.48 3.14 -14.45
C LEU A 131 -7.70 3.13 -15.76
N GLY A 132 -8.33 2.76 -16.88
CA GLY A 132 -7.70 2.82 -18.22
C GLY A 132 -7.21 4.22 -18.59
N LYS A 133 -7.91 5.26 -18.11
CA LYS A 133 -7.54 6.67 -18.34
C LYS A 133 -6.32 7.13 -17.54
N SER A 134 -5.88 6.33 -16.57
CA SER A 134 -4.80 6.67 -15.64
C SER A 134 -3.59 5.74 -15.77
N VAL A 135 -3.54 4.92 -16.82
CA VAL A 135 -2.37 4.08 -17.12
C VAL A 135 -1.14 4.97 -17.30
N GLY A 136 -0.09 4.69 -16.53
CA GLY A 136 1.14 5.48 -16.50
C GLY A 136 1.07 6.78 -15.68
N ALA A 137 -0.09 7.17 -15.15
CA ALA A 137 -0.27 8.37 -14.32
C ALA A 137 -0.10 8.10 -12.81
N GLY A 138 0.37 6.90 -12.44
CA GLY A 138 0.47 6.49 -11.05
C GLY A 138 0.63 4.98 -10.87
N TYR A 139 0.34 4.51 -9.66
CA TYR A 139 0.48 3.11 -9.26
C TYR A 139 -0.64 2.66 -8.34
N GLN A 140 -0.79 1.36 -8.19
CA GLN A 140 -1.71 0.74 -7.25
C GLN A 140 -0.90 0.19 -6.08
N LEU A 141 -1.35 0.48 -4.87
CA LEU A 141 -0.75 0.03 -3.62
C LEU A 141 -1.73 -0.91 -2.92
N PHE A 142 -1.31 -2.13 -2.65
CA PHE A 142 -2.06 -3.10 -1.86
C PHE A 142 -1.32 -3.38 -0.54
N ILE A 143 -2.08 -3.45 0.54
CA ILE A 143 -1.56 -3.55 1.90
C ILE A 143 -2.39 -4.59 2.64
N ASP A 144 -1.71 -5.56 3.22
CA ASP A 144 -2.33 -6.68 3.94
C ASP A 144 -1.87 -6.68 5.40
N PHE A 145 -2.82 -6.38 6.30
CA PHE A 145 -2.65 -6.40 7.75
C PHE A 145 -3.16 -7.71 8.37
N SER A 146 -3.64 -8.68 7.59
CA SER A 146 -4.31 -9.90 8.10
C SER A 146 -3.47 -10.73 9.09
N LYS A 147 -2.14 -10.61 9.02
CA LYS A 147 -1.21 -11.30 9.92
C LYS A 147 -0.83 -10.49 11.16
N GLU A 148 -1.27 -9.24 11.27
CA GLU A 148 -1.01 -8.36 12.40
C GLU A 148 -2.17 -8.37 13.39
N GLY A 149 -2.07 -9.27 14.37
CA GLY A 149 -3.15 -9.55 15.33
C GLY A 149 -3.52 -8.35 16.23
N ALA A 150 -2.59 -7.41 16.45
CA ALA A 150 -2.86 -6.19 17.21
C ALA A 150 -3.78 -5.20 16.47
N LEU A 151 -3.76 -5.22 15.13
CA LEU A 151 -4.48 -4.25 14.30
C LEU A 151 -5.80 -4.83 13.76
N MET A 152 -5.82 -6.12 13.41
CA MET A 152 -6.99 -6.82 12.85
C MET A 152 -8.25 -6.81 13.74
N GLY A 153 -8.09 -6.76 15.06
CA GLY A 153 -9.20 -6.84 16.02
C GLY A 153 -9.88 -5.52 16.35
N ARG A 154 -9.54 -4.41 15.68
CA ARG A 154 -9.94 -3.05 16.08
C ARG A 154 -10.75 -2.33 15.00
N ASN A 155 -11.83 -1.68 15.42
CA ASN A 155 -12.75 -0.88 14.59
C ASN A 155 -12.09 0.04 13.54
N PRO A 156 -11.01 0.80 13.81
CA PRO A 156 -10.40 1.66 12.79
C PRO A 156 -9.78 0.92 11.60
N PHE A 157 -9.39 -0.35 11.77
CA PHE A 157 -8.96 -1.25 10.70
C PHE A 157 -10.13 -2.06 10.12
N SER A 158 -11.17 -2.34 10.91
CA SER A 158 -12.35 -3.09 10.46
C SER A 158 -13.48 -2.26 9.85
N GLU A 159 -13.36 -0.92 9.87
CA GLU A 159 -14.29 0.04 9.27
C GLU A 159 -13.66 0.81 8.09
N ASN A 160 -12.48 0.39 7.62
CA ASN A 160 -11.74 1.03 6.52
C ASN A 160 -11.42 2.52 6.70
N PHE A 161 -11.58 3.06 7.92
CA PHE A 161 -11.34 4.48 8.20
C PHE A 161 -9.87 4.85 7.96
N LEU A 162 -8.95 3.96 8.35
CA LEU A 162 -7.51 4.15 8.12
C LEU A 162 -7.16 4.09 6.64
N GLY A 163 -7.73 3.15 5.87
CA GLY A 163 -7.51 3.06 4.43
C GLY A 163 -7.89 4.37 3.73
N ARG A 164 -9.03 4.96 4.09
CA ARG A 164 -9.45 6.25 3.56
C ARG A 164 -8.47 7.37 3.92
N GLU A 165 -8.12 7.52 5.19
CA GLU A 165 -7.20 8.58 5.64
C GLU A 165 -5.81 8.45 5.01
N PHE A 166 -5.26 7.23 4.92
CA PHE A 166 -3.95 7.00 4.34
C PHE A 166 -3.94 7.17 2.81
N CYS A 167 -4.87 6.52 2.10
CA CYS A 167 -4.94 6.64 0.65
C CYS A 167 -5.24 8.08 0.23
N GLU A 168 -6.24 8.73 0.81
CA GLU A 168 -6.67 10.06 0.35
C GLU A 168 -5.73 11.18 0.82
N LYS A 169 -5.16 11.11 2.05
CA LYS A 169 -4.42 12.23 2.63
C LYS A 169 -2.90 12.07 2.64
N ILE A 170 -2.37 10.84 2.71
CA ILE A 170 -0.92 10.61 2.64
C ILE A 170 -0.49 10.40 1.20
N PHE A 171 -1.15 9.49 0.48
CA PHE A 171 -0.78 9.19 -0.90
C PHE A 171 -1.46 10.08 -1.94
N PHE A 172 -2.44 10.91 -1.56
CA PHE A 172 -3.26 11.69 -2.50
C PHE A 172 -3.94 10.82 -3.58
N GLY A 173 -4.36 9.62 -3.19
CA GLY A 173 -4.99 8.63 -4.05
C GLY A 173 -6.46 8.36 -3.74
N SER A 174 -7.03 7.37 -4.42
CA SER A 174 -8.38 6.85 -4.19
C SER A 174 -8.32 5.53 -3.41
N PHE A 175 -9.13 5.42 -2.36
CA PHE A 175 -9.22 4.21 -1.53
C PHE A 175 -10.19 3.19 -2.14
N ILE A 176 -9.76 1.96 -2.37
CA ILE A 176 -10.65 0.88 -2.83
C ILE A 176 -11.05 0.01 -1.65
N ASN A 177 -12.34 0.05 -1.31
CA ASN A 177 -12.94 -0.81 -0.29
C ASN A 177 -13.14 -2.23 -0.84
N ASN A 178 -12.94 -3.24 0.01
CA ASN A 178 -13.12 -4.68 -0.29
C ASN A 178 -12.06 -5.28 -1.23
N ALA A 179 -10.87 -4.69 -1.31
CA ALA A 179 -9.76 -5.31 -2.03
C ALA A 179 -9.24 -6.53 -1.28
N THR A 180 -9.12 -7.67 -1.97
CA THR A 180 -8.67 -8.93 -1.39
C THR A 180 -7.23 -9.29 -1.73
N SER A 181 -6.77 -8.87 -2.91
CA SER A 181 -5.44 -9.13 -3.47
C SER A 181 -5.25 -8.35 -4.78
N ILE A 182 -4.03 -8.41 -5.31
CA ILE A 182 -3.73 -8.06 -6.70
C ILE A 182 -3.65 -9.35 -7.52
N SER A 183 -4.34 -9.39 -8.66
CA SER A 183 -4.35 -10.55 -9.53
C SER A 183 -2.98 -10.76 -10.21
N SER A 184 -2.53 -12.01 -10.20
CA SER A 184 -1.33 -12.49 -10.89
C SER A 184 -1.64 -13.34 -12.13
N SER A 185 -2.91 -13.37 -12.55
CA SER A 185 -3.37 -14.19 -13.69
C SER A 185 -3.13 -13.46 -15.01
N THR A 186 -2.69 -14.19 -16.04
CA THR A 186 -2.27 -13.62 -17.35
C THR A 186 -3.32 -12.76 -18.07
N GLY A 187 -4.61 -12.89 -17.75
CA GLY A 187 -5.69 -12.06 -18.33
C GLY A 187 -6.18 -10.90 -17.45
N THR A 188 -5.78 -10.87 -16.17
CA THR A 188 -6.19 -9.83 -15.19
C THR A 188 -5.00 -9.33 -14.38
N LEU A 189 -3.79 -9.47 -14.92
CA LEU A 189 -2.54 -9.15 -14.24
C LEU A 189 -2.57 -7.70 -13.73
N ASN A 190 -2.18 -7.49 -12.49
CA ASN A 190 -2.13 -6.19 -11.80
C ASN A 190 -3.49 -5.56 -11.50
N GLN A 191 -4.61 -6.25 -11.72
CA GLN A 191 -5.92 -5.75 -11.33
C GLN A 191 -6.18 -6.02 -9.85
N ILE A 192 -6.71 -5.03 -9.14
CA ILE A 192 -7.24 -5.23 -7.78
C ILE A 192 -8.45 -6.16 -7.83
N VAL A 193 -8.39 -7.25 -7.07
CA VAL A 193 -9.48 -8.23 -6.94
C VAL A 193 -10.37 -7.83 -5.76
N THR A 194 -11.64 -7.55 -6.02
CA THR A 194 -12.62 -7.14 -4.98
C THR A 194 -13.64 -8.22 -4.61
N THR A 195 -13.53 -9.41 -5.19
CA THR A 195 -14.46 -10.51 -4.93
C THR A 195 -14.35 -10.98 -3.49
N SER A 196 -15.44 -10.92 -2.72
CA SER A 196 -15.54 -11.36 -1.30
C SER A 196 -14.74 -10.57 -0.26
N GLY A 197 -14.16 -9.42 -0.62
CA GLY A 197 -13.54 -8.54 0.37
C GLY A 197 -14.59 -7.97 1.32
N THR A 198 -14.18 -7.71 2.56
CA THR A 198 -15.04 -7.14 3.60
C THR A 198 -14.33 -5.97 4.25
N SER A 199 -15.07 -5.05 4.86
CA SER A 199 -14.45 -3.95 5.60
C SER A 199 -13.60 -4.40 6.79
N SER A 200 -13.75 -5.65 7.23
CA SER A 200 -13.08 -6.23 8.40
C SER A 200 -11.98 -7.23 8.07
N ASP A 201 -11.56 -7.36 6.81
CA ASP A 201 -10.51 -8.31 6.41
C ASP A 201 -9.08 -7.77 6.59
N GLY A 202 -8.94 -6.50 6.99
CA GLY A 202 -7.67 -5.81 7.22
C GLY A 202 -6.83 -5.66 5.96
N LYS A 203 -7.48 -5.59 4.79
CA LYS A 203 -6.81 -5.37 3.52
C LYS A 203 -7.22 -4.02 2.96
N ILE A 204 -6.24 -3.30 2.45
CA ILE A 204 -6.40 -1.93 1.95
C ILE A 204 -5.78 -1.89 0.57
N ALA A 205 -6.51 -1.37 -0.41
CA ALA A 205 -5.93 -0.98 -1.69
C ALA A 205 -6.12 0.52 -1.91
N CYS A 206 -5.08 1.16 -2.43
CA CYS A 206 -5.10 2.54 -2.88
C CYS A 206 -4.73 2.59 -4.37
N VAL A 207 -5.37 3.45 -5.12
CA VAL A 207 -4.88 3.90 -6.44
C VAL A 207 -4.25 5.27 -6.23
N VAL A 208 -2.95 5.38 -6.42
CA VAL A 208 -2.16 6.58 -6.17
C VAL A 208 -1.84 7.27 -7.49
N PHE A 209 -2.16 8.56 -7.60
CA PHE A 209 -1.88 9.38 -8.78
C PHE A 209 -0.67 10.27 -8.50
N LYS A 210 0.21 10.46 -9.49
CA LYS A 210 1.47 11.19 -9.36
C LYS A 210 1.69 12.18 -10.50
#